data_AF-A0A8K0D347-F1
#
_entry.id   AF-A0A8K0D347-F1
#
_cell.length_a   1.000
_cell.length_b   1.000
_cell.length_c   1.000
_cell.angle_alpha   90.00
_cell.angle_beta   90.00
_cell.angle_gamma   90.00
#
_symmetry.space_group_name_H-M   'P 1'
#
loop_
_entity.id
_entity.type
_entity.pdbx_description
1 polymer ?
#
loop_
_entity_poly.entity_id
_entity_poly.type
_entity_poly.pdbx_seq_one_letter_code
_entity_poly.pdbx_strand_id
1 'polypeptide(L)'
;MLPTEIALDIMSLVMFSLCTGSSILISFRNAKDFKLILDTFDEIDNFFLNKVMGIVVAAICDMTTKEARRTATICYNLLLDVPAVSNNIQDQILREELILLADQATHQCPHFSAAGFFRVDYTMLFGLLGTVTSYIIVLIQINK
;
A
#
# COMPACT_ATOMS: atom_id res chain seq x y z
N MET A 1 -8.80 -5.78 13.76
CA MET A 1 -7.60 -5.82 14.62
C MET A 1 -6.39 -6.50 13.96
N LEU A 2 -6.52 -7.00 12.71
CA LEU A 2 -5.42 -7.52 11.87
C LEU A 2 -4.48 -6.51 11.13
N PRO A 3 -4.72 -5.18 11.01
CA PRO A 3 -3.96 -4.37 10.05
C PRO A 3 -2.52 -4.00 10.47
N THR A 4 -2.23 -4.02 11.78
CA THR A 4 -0.91 -3.61 12.30
C THR A 4 0.14 -4.70 12.18
N GLU A 5 -0.25 -5.98 12.24
CA GLU A 5 0.67 -7.11 12.07
C GLU A 5 1.24 -7.16 10.66
N ILE A 6 0.40 -6.96 9.63
CA ILE A 6 0.84 -6.98 8.23
C ILE A 6 1.83 -5.82 7.94
N ALA A 7 1.56 -4.64 8.50
CA ALA A 7 2.45 -3.49 8.35
C ALA A 7 3.81 -3.70 9.07
N LEU A 8 3.79 -4.33 10.24
CA LEU A 8 4.99 -4.72 10.98
C LEU A 8 5.79 -5.81 10.26
N ASP A 9 5.12 -6.80 9.68
CA ASP A 9 5.77 -7.87 8.90
C ASP A 9 6.42 -7.33 7.63
N ILE A 10 5.74 -6.42 6.92
CA ILE A 10 6.26 -5.77 5.72
C ILE A 10 7.46 -4.87 6.07
N MET A 11 7.36 -4.06 7.12
CA MET A 11 8.48 -3.23 7.58
C MET A 11 9.66 -4.09 8.04
N SER A 12 9.39 -5.21 8.71
CA SER A 12 10.42 -6.19 9.10
C SER A 12 11.10 -6.80 7.87
N LEU A 13 10.35 -7.14 6.83
CA LEU A 13 10.90 -7.72 5.59
C LEU A 13 11.79 -6.73 4.83
N VAL A 14 11.39 -5.45 4.77
CA VAL A 14 12.21 -4.35 4.19
C VAL A 14 13.49 -4.14 5.00
N MET A 15 13.38 -4.12 6.33
CA MET A 15 14.54 -3.98 7.21
C MET A 15 15.49 -5.19 7.12
N PHE A 16 14.97 -6.40 6.92
CA PHE A 16 15.76 -7.61 6.74
C PHE A 16 16.58 -7.57 5.45
N SER A 17 15.98 -7.14 4.33
CA SER A 17 16.66 -6.96 3.03
C SER A 17 17.82 -5.95 3.12
N LEU A 18 17.59 -4.79 3.74
CA LEU A 18 18.64 -3.77 3.96
C LEU A 18 19.78 -4.28 4.86
N CYS A 19 19.46 -5.14 5.82
CA CYS A 19 20.42 -5.69 6.78
C CYS A 19 21.27 -6.84 6.19
N THR A 20 20.69 -7.65 5.29
CA THR A 20 21.43 -8.72 4.59
C THR A 20 22.41 -8.17 3.56
N GLY A 21 22.05 -7.11 2.82
CA GLY A 21 22.95 -6.47 1.84
C GLY A 21 24.20 -5.86 2.48
N SER A 22 24.05 -5.25 3.66
CA SER A 22 25.14 -4.61 4.40
C SER A 22 26.08 -5.61 5.11
N SER A 23 25.55 -6.75 5.58
CA SER A 23 26.33 -7.77 6.30
C SER A 23 27.26 -8.60 5.39
N ILE A 24 26.85 -8.84 4.14
CA ILE A 24 27.65 -9.59 3.16
C ILE A 24 28.84 -8.73 2.64
N LEU A 25 28.68 -7.40 2.67
CA LEU A 25 29.70 -6.42 2.28
C LEU A 25 31.00 -6.49 3.13
N ILE A 26 30.92 -7.05 4.35
CA ILE A 26 32.03 -7.10 5.31
C ILE A 26 32.84 -8.40 5.20
N SER A 27 32.34 -9.44 4.52
CA SER A 27 32.91 -10.80 4.62
C SER A 27 33.94 -11.22 3.55
N PHE A 28 34.21 -10.45 2.50
CA PHE A 28 35.04 -10.95 1.37
C PHE A 28 36.25 -10.07 1.00
N ARG A 29 37.41 -10.75 0.85
CA ARG A 29 38.78 -10.18 0.83
C ARG A 29 39.47 -10.20 -0.55
N ASN A 30 38.76 -10.40 -1.67
CA ASN A 30 39.38 -10.49 -3.00
C ASN A 30 38.66 -9.65 -4.07
N ALA A 31 39.37 -8.70 -4.71
CA ALA A 31 38.79 -7.52 -5.36
C ALA A 31 38.19 -7.69 -6.77
N LYS A 32 38.51 -8.76 -7.52
CA LYS A 32 38.05 -8.92 -8.91
C LYS A 32 36.71 -9.64 -9.05
N ASP A 33 36.54 -10.78 -8.38
CA ASP A 33 35.24 -11.47 -8.33
C ASP A 33 34.22 -10.67 -7.53
N PHE A 34 34.68 -9.85 -6.57
CA PHE A 34 33.87 -8.95 -5.77
C PHE A 34 33.10 -7.91 -6.58
N LYS A 35 33.69 -7.36 -7.64
CA LYS A 35 33.02 -6.34 -8.45
C LYS A 35 31.87 -6.92 -9.28
N LEU A 36 32.11 -8.08 -9.90
CA LEU A 36 31.08 -8.78 -10.69
C LEU A 36 29.91 -9.22 -9.82
N ILE A 37 30.22 -9.72 -8.62
CA ILE A 37 29.22 -10.13 -7.62
C ILE A 37 28.47 -8.91 -7.08
N LEU A 38 29.13 -7.80 -6.77
CA LEU A 38 28.47 -6.56 -6.33
C LEU A 38 27.49 -6.02 -7.37
N ASP A 39 27.89 -5.97 -8.64
CA ASP A 39 27.03 -5.46 -9.71
C ASP A 39 25.78 -6.36 -9.89
N THR A 40 25.93 -7.68 -9.72
CA THR A 40 24.78 -8.61 -9.76
C THR A 40 23.89 -8.53 -8.53
N PHE A 41 24.46 -8.30 -7.34
CA PHE A 41 23.66 -8.12 -6.11
C PHE A 41 22.91 -6.79 -6.12
N ASP A 42 23.52 -5.69 -6.59
CA ASP A 42 22.88 -4.38 -6.67
C ASP A 42 21.70 -4.38 -7.64
N GLU A 43 21.79 -5.11 -8.76
CA GLU A 43 20.65 -5.31 -9.67
C GLU A 43 19.52 -6.14 -9.03
N ILE A 44 19.87 -7.19 -8.27
CA ILE A 44 18.88 -8.04 -7.58
C ILE A 44 18.18 -7.28 -6.46
N ASP A 45 18.91 -6.53 -5.64
CA ASP A 45 18.34 -5.70 -4.57
C ASP A 45 17.46 -4.59 -5.15
N ASN A 46 17.88 -3.92 -6.23
CA ASN A 46 17.04 -2.94 -6.91
C ASN A 46 15.77 -3.56 -7.51
N PHE A 47 15.85 -4.77 -8.08
CA PHE A 47 14.68 -5.49 -8.56
C PHE A 47 13.70 -5.84 -7.43
N PHE A 48 14.22 -6.32 -6.29
CA PHE A 48 13.42 -6.67 -5.13
C PHE A 48 12.78 -5.44 -4.48
N LEU A 49 13.55 -4.38 -4.24
CA LEU A 49 13.08 -3.13 -3.65
C LEU A 49 11.96 -2.49 -4.48
N ASN A 50 12.13 -2.44 -5.81
CA ASN A 50 11.17 -1.78 -6.69
C ASN A 50 9.84 -2.56 -6.80
N LYS A 51 9.90 -3.90 -6.73
CA LYS A 51 8.69 -4.75 -6.73
C LYS A 51 7.99 -4.77 -5.37
N VAL A 52 8.74 -4.90 -4.28
CA VAL A 52 8.19 -4.88 -2.93
C VAL A 52 7.53 -3.53 -2.65
N MET A 53 8.17 -2.42 -3.03
CA MET A 53 7.60 -1.09 -2.82
C MET A 53 6.25 -0.90 -3.51
N GLY A 54 6.05 -1.47 -4.71
CA GLY A 54 4.77 -1.46 -5.39
C GLY A 54 3.65 -2.18 -4.61
N ILE A 55 3.97 -3.31 -3.98
CA ILE A 55 3.03 -4.07 -3.13
C ILE A 55 2.70 -3.26 -1.86
N VAL A 56 3.71 -2.63 -1.25
CA VAL A 56 3.53 -1.80 -0.05
C VAL A 56 2.63 -0.60 -0.33
N VAL A 57 2.88 0.11 -1.44
CA VAL A 57 2.05 1.25 -1.85
C VAL A 57 0.60 0.80 -2.06
N ALA A 58 0.38 -0.31 -2.77
CA ALA A 58 -0.97 -0.85 -2.96
C ALA A 58 -1.67 -1.20 -1.64
N ALA A 59 -0.96 -1.81 -0.70
CA ALA A 59 -1.49 -2.15 0.62
C ALA A 59 -1.86 -0.90 1.43
N ILE A 60 -0.97 0.10 1.49
CA ILE A 60 -1.21 1.36 2.21
C ILE A 60 -2.38 2.12 1.60
N CYS A 61 -2.49 2.16 0.27
CA CYS A 61 -3.61 2.78 -0.44
C CYS A 61 -4.95 2.10 -0.09
N ASP A 62 -5.02 0.77 -0.09
CA ASP A 62 -6.23 0.04 0.29
C ASP A 62 -6.59 0.25 1.77
N MET A 63 -5.60 0.26 2.66
CA MET A 63 -5.78 0.56 4.08
C MET A 63 -6.32 1.97 4.30
N THR A 64 -5.72 2.97 3.65
CA THR A 64 -6.13 4.37 3.75
C THR A 64 -7.57 4.55 3.24
N THR A 65 -7.92 3.85 2.17
CA THR A 65 -9.30 3.86 1.62
C THR A 65 -10.31 3.26 2.60
N LYS A 66 -9.95 2.15 3.26
CA LYS A 66 -10.80 1.50 4.27
C LYS A 66 -10.97 2.38 5.51
N GLU A 67 -9.89 2.98 5.99
CA GLU A 67 -9.95 3.85 7.17
C GLU A 67 -10.75 5.14 6.87
N ALA A 68 -10.57 5.75 5.69
CA ALA A 68 -11.35 6.91 5.27
C ALA A 68 -12.87 6.63 5.26
N ARG A 69 -13.30 5.46 4.76
CA ARG A 69 -14.71 5.02 4.81
C ARG A 69 -15.21 4.81 6.24
N ARG A 70 -14.33 4.29 7.11
CA ARG A 70 -14.65 4.09 8.52
C ARG A 70 -14.89 5.43 9.21
N THR A 71 -14.06 6.43 8.93
CA THR A 71 -14.24 7.80 9.43
C THR A 71 -15.59 8.37 9.01
N ALA A 72 -15.99 8.23 7.74
CA ALA A 72 -17.31 8.67 7.28
C ALA A 72 -18.46 8.02 8.08
N THR A 73 -18.35 6.71 8.33
CA THR A 73 -19.35 5.95 9.11
C THR A 73 -19.42 6.44 10.56
N ILE A 74 -18.27 6.74 11.18
CA ILE A 74 -18.20 7.28 12.54
C ILE A 74 -18.84 8.67 12.59
N CYS A 75 -18.58 9.55 11.62
CA CYS A 75 -19.21 10.87 11.54
C CYS A 75 -20.74 10.77 11.44
N TYR A 76 -21.28 9.86 10.62
CA TYR A 76 -22.72 9.65 10.56
C TYR A 76 -23.30 9.09 11.86
N ASN A 77 -22.59 8.18 12.54
CA ASN A 77 -23.02 7.64 13.83
C ASN A 77 -23.07 8.74 14.90
N LEU A 78 -22.04 9.58 14.98
CA LEU A 78 -22.02 10.73 15.89
C LEU A 78 -23.13 11.74 15.56
N LEU A 79 -23.51 11.88 14.29
CA LEU A 79 -24.63 12.74 13.89
C LEU A 79 -25.98 12.27 14.44
N LEU A 80 -26.14 10.95 14.63
CA LEU A 80 -27.36 10.37 15.22
C LEU A 80 -27.46 10.62 16.73
N ASP A 81 -26.31 10.73 17.40
CA ASP A 81 -26.23 11.00 18.84
C ASP A 81 -26.42 12.49 19.19
N VAL A 82 -26.22 13.40 18.22
CA VAL A 82 -26.41 14.85 18.42
C VAL A 82 -27.89 15.23 18.26
N PRO A 83 -28.50 15.97 19.21
CA PRO A 83 -29.90 16.41 19.11
C PRO A 83 -30.14 17.26 17.85
N ALA A 84 -31.16 16.90 17.06
CA ALA A 84 -31.49 17.61 15.80
C ALA A 84 -31.94 19.07 16.00
N VAL A 85 -32.38 19.42 17.22
CA VAL A 85 -32.78 20.77 17.64
C VAL A 85 -32.12 21.04 18.99
N SER A 86 -30.97 21.71 18.96
CA SER A 86 -30.29 22.23 20.15
C SER A 86 -30.38 23.75 20.16
N ASN A 87 -30.59 24.34 21.34
CA ASN A 87 -30.53 25.80 21.52
C ASN A 87 -29.08 26.31 21.60
N ASN A 88 -28.09 25.42 21.63
CA ASN A 88 -26.68 25.77 21.67
C ASN A 88 -26.15 25.92 20.24
N ILE A 89 -25.63 27.10 19.93
CA ILE A 89 -24.99 27.42 18.64
C ILE A 89 -23.84 26.45 18.34
N GLN A 90 -23.12 25.98 19.36
CA GLN A 90 -22.04 25.00 19.23
C GLN A 90 -22.50 23.64 18.69
N ASP A 91 -23.66 23.14 19.10
CA ASP A 91 -24.18 21.84 18.64
C ASP A 91 -24.63 21.94 17.17
N GLN A 92 -25.15 23.11 16.77
CA GLN A 92 -25.54 23.37 15.39
C GLN A 92 -24.33 23.45 14.46
N ILE A 93 -23.27 24.14 14.87
CA ILE A 93 -22.00 24.20 14.11
C ILE A 93 -21.37 22.80 14.03
N LEU A 94 -21.29 22.07 15.15
CA LEU A 94 -20.73 20.73 15.19
C LEU A 94 -21.46 19.78 14.22
N ARG A 95 -22.79 19.86 14.17
CA ARG A 95 -23.60 19.05 13.25
C ARG A 95 -23.34 19.40 11.79
N GLU A 96 -23.23 20.68 11.47
CA GLU A 96 -22.95 21.14 10.10
C GLU A 96 -21.55 20.71 9.64
N GLU A 97 -20.54 20.83 10.50
CA GLU A 97 -19.19 20.33 10.24
C GLU A 97 -19.15 18.81 10.07
N LEU A 98 -19.86 18.05 10.92
CA LEU A 98 -19.95 16.60 10.80
C LEU A 98 -20.61 16.16 9.49
N ILE A 99 -21.65 16.86 9.05
CA ILE A 99 -22.31 16.60 7.76
C ILE A 99 -21.34 16.87 6.62
N LEU A 100 -20.66 18.01 6.64
CA LEU A 100 -19.66 18.37 5.63
C LEU A 100 -18.52 17.35 5.56
N LEU A 101 -18.00 16.93 6.71
CA LEU A 101 -16.88 16.00 6.80
C LEU A 101 -17.30 14.58 6.40
N ALA A 102 -18.50 14.15 6.80
CA ALA A 102 -19.08 12.89 6.35
C ALA A 102 -19.32 12.90 4.84
N ASP A 103 -19.91 13.96 4.29
CA ASP A 103 -20.19 14.09 2.88
C ASP A 103 -18.90 14.08 2.04
N GLN A 104 -17.89 14.84 2.47
CA GLN A 104 -16.56 14.82 1.86
C GLN A 104 -15.91 13.44 1.93
N ALA A 105 -15.95 12.77 3.10
CA ALA A 105 -15.34 11.45 3.25
C ALA A 105 -16.07 10.37 2.43
N THR A 106 -17.38 10.54 2.18
CA THR A 106 -18.19 9.59 1.39
C THR A 106 -18.01 9.83 -0.11
N HIS A 107 -18.06 11.09 -0.56
CA HIS A 107 -17.95 11.45 -1.99
C HIS A 107 -16.50 11.48 -2.50
N GLN A 108 -15.53 11.84 -1.66
CA GLN A 108 -14.10 11.86 -1.99
C GLN A 108 -13.35 10.68 -1.36
N CYS A 109 -13.98 9.50 -1.26
CA CYS A 109 -13.26 8.29 -0.89
C CYS A 109 -11.96 8.22 -1.72
N PRO A 110 -10.77 8.17 -1.09
CA PRO A 110 -9.52 8.33 -1.80
C PRO A 110 -9.31 7.13 -2.72
N HIS A 111 -9.61 7.32 -3.99
CA HIS A 111 -9.34 6.35 -5.03
C HIS A 111 -7.92 6.58 -5.54
N PHE A 112 -6.97 5.83 -5.01
CA PHE A 112 -5.61 5.86 -5.49
C PHE A 112 -5.55 5.24 -6.89
N SER A 113 -5.27 6.09 -7.88
CA SER A 113 -5.11 5.69 -9.27
C SER A 113 -3.68 5.96 -9.71
N ALA A 114 -3.02 4.97 -10.32
CA ALA A 114 -1.71 5.12 -10.92
C ALA A 114 -1.84 5.96 -12.20
N ALA A 115 -1.61 7.27 -12.07
CA ALA A 115 -1.66 8.24 -13.16
C ALA A 115 -2.97 8.23 -13.99
N GLY A 116 -4.08 7.78 -13.40
CA GLY A 116 -5.39 7.69 -14.08
C GLY A 116 -5.62 6.40 -14.88
N PHE A 117 -4.62 5.53 -15.00
CA PHE A 117 -4.72 4.30 -15.83
C PHE A 117 -5.35 3.14 -15.06
N PHE A 118 -4.93 2.90 -13.83
CA PHE A 118 -5.38 1.76 -13.03
C PHE A 118 -5.57 2.14 -11.57
N ARG A 119 -6.63 1.59 -10.96
CA ARG A 119 -6.84 1.71 -9.53
C ARG A 119 -5.81 0.84 -8.82
N VAL A 120 -5.09 1.40 -7.85
CA VAL A 120 -4.02 0.69 -7.13
C VAL A 120 -4.66 -0.14 -6.01
N ASP A 121 -5.09 -1.35 -6.35
CA ASP A 121 -5.74 -2.29 -5.45
C ASP A 121 -5.21 -3.73 -5.64
N TYR A 122 -5.54 -4.63 -4.71
CA TYR A 122 -5.14 -6.04 -4.81
C TYR A 122 -5.64 -6.70 -6.11
N THR A 123 -6.77 -6.24 -6.64
CA THR A 123 -7.32 -6.67 -7.94
C THR A 123 -6.33 -6.45 -9.08
N MET A 124 -5.73 -5.26 -9.15
CA MET A 124 -4.69 -4.95 -10.13
C MET A 124 -3.48 -5.88 -9.97
N LEU A 125 -3.05 -6.13 -8.73
CA LEU A 125 -1.90 -6.99 -8.45
C LEU A 125 -2.13 -8.43 -8.93
N PHE A 126 -3.29 -9.01 -8.62
CA PHE A 126 -3.67 -10.34 -9.11
C PHE A 126 -3.84 -10.38 -10.63
N GLY A 127 -4.37 -9.32 -11.24
CA GLY A 127 -4.45 -9.20 -12.70
C GLY A 127 -3.08 -9.20 -13.38
N LEU A 128 -2.12 -8.48 -12.80
CA LEU A 128 -0.75 -8.39 -13.32
C LEU A 128 0.01 -9.72 -13.14
N LEU A 129 -0.18 -10.39 -12.00
CA LEU A 129 0.34 -11.75 -11.81
C LEU A 129 -0.28 -12.72 -12.82
N GLY A 130 -1.59 -12.64 -13.06
CA GLY A 130 -2.29 -13.47 -14.04
C GLY A 130 -1.79 -13.28 -15.48
N THR A 131 -1.52 -12.05 -15.90
CA THR A 131 -0.94 -11.77 -17.23
C THR A 131 0.49 -12.29 -17.35
N VAL A 132 1.32 -12.12 -16.32
CA VAL A 132 2.68 -12.68 -16.26
C VAL A 132 2.64 -14.21 -16.35
N THR A 133 1.79 -14.87 -15.55
CA THR A 133 1.63 -16.33 -15.60
C THR A 133 1.17 -16.81 -16.96
N SER A 134 0.19 -16.12 -17.58
CA SER A 134 -0.30 -16.46 -18.92
C SER A 134 0.81 -16.35 -19.97
N TYR A 135 1.65 -15.31 -19.88
CA TYR A 135 2.78 -15.12 -20.77
C TYR A 135 3.83 -16.22 -20.61
N ILE A 136 4.16 -16.59 -19.36
CA ILE A 136 5.07 -17.71 -19.06
C ILE A 136 4.54 -19.03 -19.67
N ILE A 137 3.25 -19.31 -19.52
CA ILE A 137 2.63 -20.52 -20.09
C ILE A 137 2.79 -20.55 -21.61
N VAL A 138 2.48 -19.44 -22.28
CA VAL A 138 2.61 -19.33 -23.75
C VAL A 138 4.07 -19.49 -24.18
N LEU A 139 5.00 -18.85 -23.47
CA LEU A 139 6.43 -18.98 -23.77
C LEU A 139 6.92 -20.43 -23.63
N ILE A 140 6.50 -21.14 -22.59
CA ILE A 140 6.87 -22.55 -22.40
C ILE A 140 6.27 -23.42 -23.53
N GLN A 141 5.06 -23.12 -23.98
CA GLN A 141 4.40 -23.85 -25.07
C GLN A 141 5.06 -23.61 -26.43
N ILE A 142 5.55 -22.40 -26.69
CA ILE A 142 6.23 -22.03 -27.94
C ILE A 142 7.69 -22.55 -27.97
N ASN A 143 8.33 -22.66 -26.80
CA ASN A 143 9.71 -23.13 -26.68
C ASN A 143 9.81 -24.67 -26.63
N LYS A 144 8.82 -25.35 -27.22
CA LYS A 144 8.70 -26.79 -27.35
C LYS A 144 8.73 -27.16 -28.81
#